data_AF-A0A928U5S2-F1
#
_entry.id   AF-A0A928U5S2-F1
#
_cell.length_a   1.000
_cell.length_b   1.000
_cell.length_c   1.000
_cell.angle_alpha   90.00
_cell.angle_beta   90.00
_cell.angle_gamma   90.00
#
_symmetry.space_group_name_H-M   'P 1'
#
loop_
_entity.id
_entity.type
_entity.pdbx_description
1 polymer ?
#
loop_
_entity_poly.entity_id
_entity_poly.type
_entity_poly.pdbx_seq_one_letter_code
_entity_poly.pdbx_strand_id
1 'polypeptide(L)'
;MRILEKKTYLRNGVRKMTILKALTGSIENLPSLRLHILLTKEDDVIVARCLDFSVSSHGNSETEALNSLSDSIKDYIGHAIEHDALDEIIDPDEDEFWEAFRKSELQDELLNIKENIDILKTKKINEVTYA
;
A
#
# COMPACT_ATOMS: atom_id res chain seq x y z
N MET A 1 -12.59 -22.39 4.00
CA MET A 1 -13.79 -21.54 4.22
C MET A 1 -13.49 -20.19 3.57
N ARG A 2 -14.22 -19.79 2.52
CA ARG A 2 -13.94 -18.56 1.73
C ARG A 2 -14.93 -17.47 2.12
N ILE A 3 -14.56 -16.57 3.03
CA ILE A 3 -15.28 -15.32 3.33
C ILE A 3 -14.18 -14.39 3.92
N LEU A 4 -13.68 -13.36 3.24
CA LEU A 4 -14.34 -12.07 3.01
C LEU A 4 -13.85 -11.42 1.69
N GLU A 5 -14.81 -11.00 0.87
CA GLU A 5 -14.72 -10.12 -0.30
C GLU A 5 -13.62 -10.34 -1.37
N LYS A 6 -13.60 -11.51 -2.03
CA LYS A 6 -13.21 -11.53 -3.47
C LYS A 6 -14.32 -10.89 -4.31
N LYS A 7 -14.44 -9.55 -4.29
CA LYS A 7 -15.29 -8.84 -5.24
C LYS A 7 -14.59 -8.73 -6.58
N THR A 8 -15.00 -9.63 -7.46
CA THR A 8 -14.99 -9.53 -8.92
C THR A 8 -15.12 -8.06 -9.40
N TYR A 9 -14.01 -7.42 -9.80
CA TYR A 9 -14.08 -6.25 -10.68
C TYR A 9 -14.22 -6.77 -12.11
N LEU A 10 -15.47 -7.05 -12.46
CA LEU A 10 -15.88 -7.37 -13.82
C LEU A 10 -15.47 -6.24 -14.77
N ARG A 11 -14.72 -6.61 -15.81
CA ARG A 11 -14.58 -5.86 -17.07
C ARG A 11 -15.95 -5.32 -17.49
N ASN A 12 -16.13 -4.00 -17.46
CA ASN A 12 -16.89 -3.17 -18.41
C ASN A 12 -17.19 -1.80 -17.77
N GLY A 13 -16.47 -0.77 -18.25
CA GLY A 13 -16.52 0.60 -17.75
C GLY A 13 -15.20 0.93 -17.05
N VAL A 14 -14.38 1.78 -17.67
CA VAL A 14 -13.12 2.23 -17.07
C VAL A 14 -13.48 3.05 -15.83
N ARG A 15 -13.50 2.42 -14.65
CA ARG A 15 -13.58 3.16 -13.39
C ARG A 15 -12.37 4.08 -13.34
N LYS A 16 -12.64 5.38 -13.15
CA LYS A 16 -11.59 6.38 -13.12
C LYS A 16 -10.89 6.30 -11.76
N MET A 17 -9.89 5.43 -11.67
CA MET A 17 -8.98 5.38 -10.53
C MET A 17 -7.95 6.51 -10.64
N THR A 18 -7.83 7.32 -9.59
CA THR A 18 -6.77 8.33 -9.48
C THR A 18 -5.86 7.99 -8.31
N ILE A 19 -4.57 7.87 -8.55
CA ILE A 19 -3.59 7.64 -7.48
C ILE A 19 -3.52 8.90 -6.62
N LEU A 20 -3.65 8.74 -5.31
CA LEU A 20 -3.52 9.83 -4.34
C LEU A 20 -2.14 9.80 -3.68
N LYS A 21 -1.70 8.61 -3.24
CA LYS A 21 -0.48 8.47 -2.46
C LYS A 21 -0.01 7.02 -2.39
N ALA A 22 1.31 6.83 -2.34
CA ALA A 22 1.94 5.59 -1.89
C ALA A 22 2.57 5.82 -0.51
N LEU A 23 2.43 4.85 0.39
CA LEU A 23 2.99 4.93 1.74
C LEU A 23 3.39 3.56 2.25
N THR A 24 4.32 3.52 3.19
CA THR A 24 4.70 2.28 3.90
C THR A 24 4.20 2.31 5.34
N GLY A 25 3.47 1.27 5.74
CA GLY A 25 3.05 1.02 7.12
C GLY A 25 3.96 0.02 7.83
N SER A 26 3.78 -0.09 9.15
CA SER A 26 4.44 -1.09 10.00
C SER A 26 3.48 -1.52 11.10
N ILE A 27 3.62 -2.76 11.57
CA ILE A 27 2.89 -3.24 12.75
C ILE A 27 3.81 -3.06 13.96
N GLU A 28 3.32 -2.47 15.05
CA GLU A 28 4.12 -2.13 16.24
C GLU A 28 4.92 -3.32 16.78
N ASN A 29 4.30 -4.50 16.82
CA ASN A 29 4.93 -5.73 17.31
C ASN A 29 5.71 -6.50 16.23
N LEU A 30 5.73 -6.03 14.98
CA LEU A 30 6.45 -6.62 13.85
C LEU A 30 7.10 -5.52 12.99
N PRO A 31 8.04 -4.73 13.54
CA PRO A 31 8.58 -3.54 12.87
C PRO A 31 9.43 -3.87 11.63
N SER A 32 9.88 -5.11 11.47
CA SER A 32 10.58 -5.59 10.28
C SER A 32 9.66 -5.85 9.09
N LEU A 33 8.36 -6.05 9.34
CA LEU A 33 7.37 -6.22 8.28
C LEU A 33 6.90 -4.83 7.80
N ARG A 34 7.30 -4.48 6.58
CA ARG A 34 6.80 -3.27 5.91
C ARG A 34 5.57 -3.61 5.10
N LEU A 35 4.53 -2.80 5.24
CA LEU A 35 3.29 -2.92 4.48
C LEU A 35 3.25 -1.83 3.42
N HIS A 36 3.11 -2.20 2.15
CA HIS A 36 2.97 -1.29 1.03
C HIS A 36 1.51 -0.90 0.90
N ILE A 37 1.22 0.39 1.08
CA ILE A 37 -0.13 0.91 1.09
C ILE A 37 -0.31 1.88 -0.08
N LEU A 38 -1.34 1.63 -0.89
CA LEU A 38 -1.74 2.50 -1.99
C LEU A 38 -3.07 3.17 -1.67
N LEU A 39 -3.10 4.50 -1.74
CA LEU A 39 -4.33 5.30 -1.66
C LEU A 39 -4.76 5.73 -3.06
N THR A 40 -6.01 5.46 -3.39
CA THR A 40 -6.64 5.88 -4.65
C THR A 40 -7.96 6.58 -4.38
N LYS A 41 -8.36 7.47 -5.30
CA LYS A 41 -9.72 7.96 -5.41
C LYS A 41 -10.43 7.12 -6.46
N GLU A 42 -11.51 6.47 -6.06
CA GLU A 42 -12.38 5.68 -6.93
C GLU A 42 -13.80 6.16 -6.76
N ASP A 43 -14.35 6.76 -7.83
CA ASP A 43 -15.61 7.48 -7.77
C ASP A 43 -15.57 8.55 -6.64
N ASP A 44 -16.47 8.48 -5.66
CA ASP A 44 -16.58 9.44 -4.57
C ASP A 44 -15.90 9.00 -3.27
N VAL A 45 -15.21 7.85 -3.25
CA VAL A 45 -14.56 7.32 -2.04
C VAL A 45 -13.04 7.24 -2.19
N ILE A 46 -12.34 7.30 -1.06
CA ILE A 46 -10.91 7.01 -0.97
C ILE A 46 -10.78 5.53 -0.63
N VAL A 47 -10.00 4.79 -1.43
CA VAL A 47 -9.70 3.38 -1.19
C VAL A 47 -8.25 3.27 -0.73
N ALA A 48 -8.04 2.56 0.38
CA ALA A 48 -6.74 2.21 0.91
C ALA A 48 -6.51 0.71 0.72
N ARG A 49 -5.41 0.34 0.06
CA ARG A 49 -5.05 -1.06 -0.21
C ARG A 49 -3.72 -1.39 0.46
N CYS A 50 -3.67 -2.51 1.17
CA CYS A 50 -2.43 -3.16 1.57
C CYS A 50 -2.05 -4.17 0.48
N LEU A 51 -1.00 -3.86 -0.27
CA LEU A 51 -0.62 -4.62 -1.46
C LEU A 51 0.02 -5.97 -1.14
N ASP A 52 0.53 -6.16 0.07
CA ASP A 52 1.17 -7.42 0.49
C ASP A 52 0.16 -8.51 0.87
N PHE A 53 -1.09 -8.12 1.20
CA PHE A 53 -2.14 -9.02 1.69
C PHE A 53 -3.40 -9.04 0.81
N SER A 54 -3.43 -8.26 -0.28
CA SER A 54 -4.63 -8.04 -1.12
C SER A 54 -5.86 -7.62 -0.27
N VAL A 55 -5.61 -6.86 0.81
CA VAL A 55 -6.63 -6.33 1.70
C VAL A 55 -6.89 -4.88 1.34
N SER A 56 -8.15 -4.50 1.19
CA SER A 56 -8.53 -3.12 0.93
C SER A 56 -9.68 -2.67 1.81
N SER A 57 -9.75 -1.37 2.07
CA SER A 57 -10.92 -0.72 2.65
C SER A 57 -11.11 0.67 2.07
N HIS A 58 -12.19 1.36 2.45
CA HIS A 58 -12.56 2.66 1.93
C HIS A 58 -13.03 3.62 3.01
N GLY A 59 -13.01 4.92 2.69
CA GLY A 59 -13.55 5.98 3.53
C GLY A 59 -13.84 7.25 2.74
N ASN A 60 -14.53 8.19 3.38
CA ASN A 60 -14.78 9.52 2.83
C ASN A 60 -13.58 10.46 3.00
N SER A 61 -12.59 10.04 3.81
CA SER A 61 -11.32 10.73 4.05
C SER A 61 -10.15 9.73 4.08
N GLU A 62 -8.93 10.23 3.93
CA GLU A 62 -7.71 9.41 4.04
C GLU A 62 -7.63 8.71 5.40
N THR A 63 -7.89 9.45 6.49
CA THR A 63 -7.89 8.91 7.86
C THR A 63 -8.92 7.81 8.04
N GLU A 64 -10.13 7.99 7.51
CA GLU A 64 -11.19 6.98 7.61
C GLU A 64 -10.81 5.70 6.83
N ALA A 65 -10.30 5.86 5.60
CA ALA A 65 -9.88 4.74 4.78
C ALA A 65 -8.71 3.97 5.42
N LEU A 66 -7.72 4.67 5.98
CA LEU A 66 -6.57 4.06 6.65
C LEU A 66 -6.94 3.39 7.98
N ASN A 67 -7.83 3.99 8.77
CA ASN A 67 -8.31 3.38 10.00
C ASN A 67 -9.08 2.08 9.69
N SER A 68 -9.96 2.14 8.67
CA SER A 68 -10.70 0.95 8.26
C SER A 68 -9.80 -0.13 7.66
N LEU A 69 -8.75 0.26 6.93
CA LEU A 69 -7.72 -0.67 6.45
C LEU A 69 -6.96 -1.31 7.62
N SER A 70 -6.62 -0.54 8.66
CA SER A 70 -5.94 -1.05 9.86
C SER A 70 -6.76 -2.16 10.54
N ASP A 71 -8.06 -1.95 10.70
CA ASP A 71 -8.94 -2.98 11.27
C ASP A 71 -9.04 -4.21 10.36
N SER A 72 -9.12 -4.01 9.04
CA SER A 72 -9.15 -5.11 8.07
C SER A 72 -7.86 -5.95 8.08
N ILE A 73 -6.69 -5.32 8.24
CA ILE A 73 -5.40 -6.01 8.36
C ILE A 73 -5.34 -6.81 9.67
N LYS A 74 -5.84 -6.26 10.78
CA LYS A 74 -5.90 -7.01 12.06
C LYS A 74 -6.76 -8.25 11.94
N ASP A 75 -7.93 -8.13 11.31
CA ASP A 75 -8.84 -9.25 11.09
C ASP A 75 -8.22 -10.30 10.16
N TYR A 76 -7.53 -9.87 9.10
CA TYR A 76 -6.83 -10.77 8.18
C TYR A 76 -5.73 -11.57 8.89
N ILE A 77 -4.86 -10.90 9.65
CA ILE A 77 -3.79 -11.55 10.41
C ILE A 77 -4.38 -12.47 11.49
N GLY A 78 -5.41 -11.99 12.21
CA GLY A 78 -6.11 -12.79 13.21
C GLY A 78 -6.69 -14.07 12.63
N HIS A 79 -7.33 -13.97 11.47
CA HIS A 79 -7.87 -15.13 10.76
C HIS A 79 -6.78 -16.13 10.37
N ALA A 80 -5.64 -15.66 9.85
CA ALA A 80 -4.51 -16.51 9.49
C ALA A 80 -3.92 -17.25 10.70
N ILE A 81 -3.83 -16.58 11.86
CA ILE A 81 -3.37 -17.19 13.11
C ILE A 81 -4.36 -18.26 13.59
N GLU A 82 -5.66 -17.95 13.59
CA GLU A 82 -6.71 -18.87 14.05
C GLU A 82 -6.77 -20.17 13.23
N HIS A 83 -6.38 -20.10 11.97
CA HIS A 83 -6.49 -21.21 11.01
C HIS A 83 -5.15 -21.86 10.65
N ASP A 84 -4.06 -21.51 11.34
CA ASP A 84 -2.69 -22.02 11.07
C ASP A 84 -2.27 -21.82 9.60
N ALA A 85 -2.64 -20.66 9.03
CA ALA A 85 -2.45 -20.33 7.61
C ALA A 85 -1.34 -19.29 7.39
N LEU A 86 -0.37 -19.19 8.31
CA LEU A 86 0.70 -18.19 8.24
C LEU A 86 1.64 -18.40 7.04
N ASP A 87 1.77 -19.62 6.53
CA ASP A 87 2.59 -19.92 5.35
C ASP A 87 2.04 -19.26 4.06
N GLU A 88 0.75 -18.92 4.04
CA GLU A 88 0.03 -18.31 2.91
C GLU A 88 -0.41 -16.86 3.22
N ILE A 89 0.14 -16.24 4.28
CA ILE A 89 -0.27 -14.90 4.72
C ILE A 89 0.15 -13.77 3.76
N ILE A 90 1.17 -13.99 2.94
CA ILE A 90 1.55 -13.03 1.90
C ILE A 90 0.74 -13.36 0.65
N ASP A 91 -0.21 -12.48 0.32
CA ASP A 91 -1.08 -12.58 -0.85
C ASP A 91 -0.98 -11.27 -1.63
N PRO A 92 0.02 -11.12 -2.52
CA PRO A 92 0.25 -9.88 -3.22
C PRO A 92 -0.94 -9.49 -4.10
N ASP A 93 -1.30 -8.20 -4.08
CA ASP A 93 -2.37 -7.64 -4.90
C ASP A 93 -2.01 -7.63 -6.40
N GLU A 94 -2.97 -7.27 -7.26
CA GLU A 94 -2.79 -7.25 -8.71
C GLU A 94 -1.62 -6.35 -9.14
N ASP A 95 -0.89 -6.77 -10.18
CA ASP A 95 0.31 -6.08 -10.68
C ASP A 95 0.06 -4.60 -11.02
N GLU A 96 -1.16 -4.26 -11.47
CA GLU A 96 -1.53 -2.88 -11.79
C GLU A 96 -1.44 -1.93 -10.57
N PHE A 97 -1.77 -2.41 -9.37
CA PHE A 97 -1.65 -1.62 -8.14
C PHE A 97 -0.20 -1.50 -7.70
N TRP A 98 0.59 -2.56 -7.88
CA TRP A 98 2.02 -2.51 -7.64
C TRP A 98 2.76 -1.56 -8.58
N GLU A 99 2.39 -1.54 -9.86
CA GLU A 99 2.91 -0.57 -10.82
C GLU A 99 2.52 0.86 -10.44
N ALA A 100 1.28 1.09 -10.02
CA ALA A 100 0.80 2.37 -9.54
C ALA A 100 1.58 2.85 -8.30
N PHE A 101 1.78 1.96 -7.32
CA PHE A 101 2.56 2.24 -6.12
C PHE A 101 3.99 2.64 -6.45
N ARG A 102 4.73 1.81 -7.18
CA ARG A 102 6.13 2.08 -7.56
C ARG A 102 6.26 3.38 -8.35
N LYS A 103 5.31 3.66 -9.23
CA LYS A 103 5.31 4.91 -9.99
C LYS A 103 5.13 6.12 -9.09
N SER A 104 4.21 6.07 -8.12
CA SER A 104 3.99 7.14 -7.16
C SER A 104 5.23 7.36 -6.27
N GLU A 105 5.79 6.27 -5.73
CA GLU A 105 6.99 6.31 -4.89
C GLU A 105 8.19 6.91 -5.63
N LEU A 106 8.43 6.49 -6.88
CA LEU A 106 9.51 7.06 -7.70
C LEU A 106 9.29 8.54 -8.05
N GLN A 107 8.03 8.99 -8.15
CA GLN A 107 7.73 10.41 -8.36
C GLN A 107 8.03 11.25 -7.11
N ASP A 108 7.70 10.73 -5.93
CA ASP A 108 8.01 11.37 -4.65
C ASP A 108 9.53 11.44 -4.44
N GLU A 109 10.25 10.35 -4.74
CA GLU A 109 11.72 10.33 -4.68
C GLU A 109 12.35 11.29 -5.68
N LEU A 110 11.81 11.38 -6.91
CA LEU A 110 12.30 12.34 -7.90
C LEU A 110 12.11 13.78 -7.42
N LEU A 111 11.01 14.09 -6.75
CA LEU A 111 10.77 15.41 -6.18
C LEU A 111 11.77 15.71 -5.06
N ASN A 112 11.96 14.75 -4.14
CA ASN A 112 12.94 14.83 -3.06
C ASN A 112 14.37 15.07 -3.59
N ILE A 113 14.78 14.36 -4.65
CA ILE A 113 16.08 14.56 -5.30
C ILE A 113 16.20 15.98 -5.86
N LYS A 114 15.16 16.50 -6.52
CA LYS A 114 15.17 17.85 -7.09
C LYS A 114 15.26 18.93 -6.00
N GLU A 115 14.53 18.76 -4.90
CA GLU A 115 14.57 19.67 -3.76
C GLU A 115 15.93 19.70 -3.08
N ASN A 116 16.64 18.57 -3.07
CA ASN A 116 17.94 18.42 -2.43
C ASN A 116 19.14 18.49 -3.40
N ILE A 117 18.92 18.93 -4.64
CA ILE A 117 19.94 18.88 -5.70
C ILE A 117 21.20 19.68 -5.35
N ASP A 118 21.08 20.77 -4.60
CA ASP A 118 22.22 21.60 -4.22
C ASP A 118 23.09 20.94 -3.14
N ILE A 119 22.49 20.10 -2.29
CA ILE A 119 23.24 19.23 -1.36
C ILE A 119 24.04 18.19 -2.15
N LEU A 120 23.42 17.57 -3.16
CA LEU A 120 24.07 16.57 -4.01
C LEU A 120 25.21 17.17 -4.87
N LYS A 121 25.09 18.44 -5.28
CA LYS A 121 26.16 19.15 -5.99
C LYS A 121 27.35 19.52 -5.10
N THR A 122 27.10 19.79 -3.82
CA THR A 122 28.11 20.30 -2.89
C THR A 122 28.81 19.21 -2.09
N LYS A 123 28.12 18.11 -1.77
CA LYS A 123 28.68 16.95 -1.08
C LYS A 123 28.94 15.83 -2.07
N LYS A 124 30.17 15.29 -2.08
CA LYS A 124 30.43 14.02 -2.78
C LYS A 124 29.60 12.91 -2.14
N ILE A 125 28.95 12.10 -2.96
CA ILE A 125 28.34 10.84 -2.52
C ILE A 125 29.49 9.89 -2.21
N ASN A 126 29.75 9.68 -0.92
CA ASN A 126 30.92 8.93 -0.45
C ASN A 126 30.60 7.46 -0.13
N GLU A 127 29.34 7.16 0.18
CA GLU A 127 28.91 5.83 0.64
C GLU A 127 27.44 5.60 0.30
N VAL A 128 27.11 4.36 -0.04
CA VAL A 128 25.74 3.86 -0.21
C VAL A 128 25.61 2.67 0.73
N THR A 129 24.60 2.72 1.61
CA THR A 129 24.32 1.64 2.57
C THR A 129 23.18 0.77 2.08
N TYR A 130 23.22 -0.52 2.44
CA TYR A 130 22.20 -1.51 2.12
C TYR A 130 21.59 -1.99 3.44
N ALA A 131 20.27 -2.21 3.46
CA ALA A 131 19.54 -2.77 4.60
C ALA A 131 19.43 -4.30 4.47
#